data_AF-A0A552KP57-F1
#
_entry.id   AF-A0A552KP57-F1
#
_cell.length_a   1.000
_cell.length_b   1.000
_cell.length_c   1.000
_cell.angle_alpha   90.00
_cell.angle_beta   90.00
_cell.angle_gamma   90.00
#
_symmetry.space_group_name_H-M   'P 1'
#
loop_
_entity.id
_entity.type
_entity.pdbx_description
1 polymer ?
#
loop_
_entity_poly.entity_id
_entity_poly.type
_entity_poly.pdbx_seq_one_letter_code
_entity_poly.pdbx_strand_id
1 'polypeptide(L)'
;MMNNGFISPLKFLSLSFCLTCLPSNTQAINIYPPIITSNQQQQNKQTESPEVGLEIIGSPSLNRLVIPMYRYTGECPGFSKGIVKASFTSTAFPPSRDRRVIVRNVSRGMARVNSYRFPSTERVHPFPFADRDYSRGRGSEITEITIGSGHDGQFLIVRQGENDFDYTITEKNTIVDQGTFTAYVETTTIVEEKNKVPTTKPVCLGNRIDAPWGIINLLGRIICDKEEVTDECPSYPDVTR
;
A
#
# COMPACT_ATOMS: atom_id res chain seq x y z
N MET A 1 23.47 -50.92 -13.14
CA MET A 1 24.36 -51.76 -12.31
C MET A 1 24.74 -50.97 -11.07
N MET A 2 24.48 -51.59 -9.90
CA MET A 2 25.02 -51.37 -8.54
C MET A 2 24.83 -49.99 -7.87
N ASN A 3 23.89 -49.79 -6.93
CA ASN A 3 23.69 -50.25 -5.54
C ASN A 3 24.51 -49.53 -4.44
N ASN A 4 23.75 -48.78 -3.62
CA ASN A 4 23.59 -48.78 -2.15
C ASN A 4 24.80 -48.59 -1.21
N GLY A 5 24.62 -47.65 -0.26
CA GLY A 5 25.55 -47.36 0.85
C GLY A 5 25.36 -48.22 2.11
N PHE A 6 26.14 -47.94 3.16
CA PHE A 6 26.04 -48.49 4.53
C PHE A 6 26.74 -47.53 5.53
N ILE A 7 26.07 -46.99 6.56
CA ILE A 7 26.00 -47.34 8.02
C ILE A 7 27.33 -47.28 8.82
N SER A 8 27.26 -46.62 9.99
CA SER A 8 28.23 -46.52 11.11
C SER A 8 28.47 -47.85 11.88
N PRO A 9 29.37 -48.00 12.89
CA PRO A 9 29.10 -47.53 14.27
C PRO A 9 30.32 -47.26 15.22
N LEU A 10 29.94 -46.76 16.40
CA LEU A 10 30.58 -46.55 17.72
C LEU A 10 31.81 -47.40 18.15
N LYS A 11 32.68 -46.79 18.98
CA LYS A 11 32.92 -47.10 20.42
C LYS A 11 34.21 -46.44 20.91
N PHE A 12 34.18 -45.69 22.02
CA PHE A 12 35.36 -45.49 22.86
C PHE A 12 35.07 -45.82 24.32
N LEU A 13 35.99 -46.60 24.87
CA LEU A 13 35.97 -47.27 26.15
C LEU A 13 36.25 -46.32 27.32
N SER A 14 35.58 -46.63 28.42
CA SER A 14 35.94 -46.40 29.81
C SER A 14 37.43 -46.66 30.11
N LEU A 15 38.08 -45.77 30.86
CA LEU A 15 39.11 -46.16 31.82
C LEU A 15 39.12 -45.22 33.04
N SER A 16 38.88 -45.84 34.18
CA SER A 16 38.94 -45.29 35.53
C SER A 16 40.36 -45.47 36.07
N PHE A 17 40.94 -44.43 36.70
CA PHE A 17 42.03 -44.57 37.66
C PHE A 17 41.79 -43.62 38.83
N CYS A 18 41.93 -44.18 40.02
CA CYS A 18 41.57 -43.61 41.32
C CYS A 18 42.83 -43.44 42.17
N LEU A 19 42.80 -42.47 43.10
CA LEU A 19 43.58 -42.37 44.34
C LEU A 19 45.12 -42.19 44.18
N THR A 20 45.81 -41.19 44.75
CA THR A 20 45.77 -40.48 46.04
C THR A 20 46.48 -39.12 45.86
N CYS A 21 46.25 -38.02 46.59
CA CYS A 21 46.52 -37.79 48.02
C CYS A 21 45.83 -36.48 48.49
N LEU A 22 45.18 -36.54 49.65
CA LEU A 22 44.80 -35.42 50.54
C LEU A 22 46.03 -35.05 51.42
N PRO A 23 46.17 -33.81 51.95
CA PRO A 23 45.30 -33.27 53.02
C PRO A 23 44.85 -31.81 52.78
N SER A 24 43.58 -31.49 53.01
CA SER A 24 43.01 -31.01 54.29
C SER A 24 43.50 -29.61 54.69
N ASN A 25 42.79 -28.58 54.22
CA ASN A 25 42.58 -27.38 55.03
C ASN A 25 41.11 -26.96 54.91
N THR A 26 40.45 -27.10 56.05
CA THR A 26 39.05 -26.86 56.36
C THR A 26 38.72 -25.37 56.24
N GLN A 27 37.71 -24.99 55.46
CA GLN A 27 36.75 -23.95 55.84
C GLN A 27 35.36 -24.29 55.28
N ALA A 28 34.36 -23.98 56.09
CA ALA A 28 32.99 -24.47 56.01
C ALA A 28 32.28 -24.18 54.68
N ILE A 29 31.54 -25.18 54.21
CA ILE A 29 30.60 -25.05 53.10
C ILE A 29 29.40 -24.25 53.62
N ASN A 30 29.30 -22.98 53.24
CA ASN A 30 28.06 -22.23 53.36
C ASN A 30 27.14 -22.65 52.19
N ILE A 31 26.25 -23.60 52.44
CA ILE A 31 25.26 -24.09 51.47
C ILE A 31 24.07 -23.12 51.49
N TYR A 32 24.25 -21.93 50.94
CA TYR A 32 23.13 -21.18 50.36
C TYR A 32 23.41 -21.03 48.87
N PRO A 33 22.46 -21.40 47.99
CA PRO A 33 22.61 -21.10 46.58
C PRO A 33 22.77 -19.58 46.42
N PRO A 34 23.65 -19.10 45.53
CA PRO A 34 23.67 -17.69 45.22
C PRO A 34 22.27 -17.31 44.74
N ILE A 35 21.63 -16.37 45.44
CA ILE A 35 20.51 -15.63 44.87
C ILE A 35 21.14 -14.84 43.72
N ILE A 36 21.12 -15.44 42.53
CA ILE A 36 21.36 -14.73 41.28
C ILE A 36 20.20 -13.74 41.21
N THR A 37 20.47 -12.51 41.64
CA THR A 37 19.57 -11.39 41.42
C THR A 37 19.34 -11.32 39.92
N SER A 38 18.12 -11.57 39.49
CA SER A 38 17.68 -11.63 38.09
C SER A 38 17.67 -10.25 37.43
N ASN A 39 18.78 -9.52 37.49
CA ASN A 39 18.93 -8.19 36.90
C ASN A 39 19.65 -8.24 35.55
N GLN A 40 19.48 -9.32 34.78
CA GLN A 40 20.03 -9.45 33.42
C GLN A 40 19.05 -9.98 32.37
N GLN A 41 17.73 -9.83 32.58
CA GLN A 41 16.74 -10.02 31.49
C GLN A 41 15.95 -8.75 31.16
N GLN A 42 16.55 -7.57 31.38
CA GLN A 42 16.13 -6.33 30.72
C GLN A 42 17.27 -5.81 29.83
N GLN A 43 17.76 -6.65 28.91
CA GLN A 43 18.68 -6.17 27.88
C GLN A 43 18.64 -7.03 26.62
N ASN A 44 17.44 -7.10 26.01
CA ASN A 44 17.36 -7.14 24.55
C ASN A 44 16.01 -6.58 24.10
N LYS A 45 15.75 -5.29 24.40
CA LYS A 45 14.83 -4.53 23.56
C LYS A 45 15.63 -4.22 22.30
N GLN A 46 15.68 -5.20 21.39
CA GLN A 46 16.02 -4.95 19.99
C GLN A 46 15.20 -3.72 19.62
N THR A 47 15.90 -2.62 19.33
CA THR A 47 15.23 -1.39 18.92
C THR A 47 14.67 -1.73 17.54
N GLU A 48 13.45 -2.27 17.51
CA GLU A 48 12.67 -2.42 16.30
C GLU A 48 12.70 -1.05 15.63
N SER A 49 13.24 -1.02 14.41
CA SER A 49 13.19 0.16 13.57
C SER A 49 11.74 0.65 13.55
N PRO A 50 11.49 1.96 13.69
CA PRO A 50 10.12 2.47 13.69
C PRO A 50 9.39 1.98 12.44
N GLU A 51 8.27 1.30 12.65
CA GLU A 51 7.37 0.90 11.57
C GLU A 51 6.84 2.15 10.87
N VAL A 52 7.16 2.27 9.59
CA VAL A 52 6.72 3.36 8.73
C VAL A 52 6.27 2.79 7.39
N GLY A 53 5.17 3.31 6.87
CA GLY A 53 4.69 2.83 5.58
C GLY A 53 3.23 3.07 5.29
N LEU A 54 2.74 2.30 4.33
CA LEU A 54 1.35 2.28 3.88
C LEU A 54 0.61 1.11 4.52
N GLU A 55 -0.35 1.41 5.38
CA GLU A 55 -1.29 0.46 5.94
C GLU A 55 -2.52 0.37 5.04
N ILE A 56 -2.86 -0.84 4.59
CA ILE A 56 -3.97 -1.05 3.67
C ILE A 56 -5.30 -1.13 4.42
N ILE A 57 -6.28 -0.33 4.01
CA ILE A 57 -7.58 -0.31 4.65
C ILE A 57 -8.28 -1.66 4.44
N GLY A 58 -8.67 -2.31 5.54
CA GLY A 58 -9.28 -3.63 5.51
C GLY A 58 -8.28 -4.80 5.44
N SER A 59 -6.98 -4.55 5.56
CA SER A 59 -5.93 -5.58 5.63
C SER A 59 -4.94 -5.28 6.75
N PRO A 60 -4.45 -6.28 7.51
CA PRO A 60 -3.44 -6.06 8.54
C PRO A 60 -2.02 -5.86 7.96
N SER A 61 -1.88 -5.75 6.63
CA SER A 61 -0.57 -5.70 5.97
C SER A 61 -0.03 -4.28 5.91
N LEU A 62 1.17 -4.08 6.46
CA LEU A 62 1.98 -2.90 6.24
C LEU A 62 2.88 -3.11 5.01
N ASN A 63 2.97 -2.11 4.12
CA ASN A 63 3.88 -2.10 2.98
C ASN A 63 3.71 -3.27 1.99
N ARG A 64 2.55 -3.95 2.01
CA ARG A 64 2.21 -4.98 1.04
C ARG A 64 0.82 -4.74 0.49
N LEU A 65 0.75 -4.47 -0.81
CA LEU A 65 -0.46 -4.08 -1.51
C LEU A 65 -0.85 -5.19 -2.50
N VAL A 66 -2.14 -5.50 -2.58
CA VAL A 66 -2.68 -6.42 -3.59
C VAL A 66 -3.72 -5.66 -4.40
N ILE A 67 -3.38 -5.25 -5.61
CA ILE A 67 -4.24 -4.43 -6.47
C ILE A 67 -4.93 -5.34 -7.51
N PRO A 68 -6.26 -5.40 -7.55
CA PRO A 68 -6.95 -6.21 -8.54
C PRO A 68 -6.82 -5.61 -9.94
N MET A 69 -6.71 -6.47 -10.94
CA MET A 69 -6.70 -6.18 -12.35
C MET A 69 -7.90 -6.90 -12.96
N TYR A 70 -8.83 -6.17 -13.54
CA TYR A 70 -10.04 -6.76 -14.09
C TYR A 70 -9.86 -7.07 -15.57
N ARG A 71 -10.22 -8.29 -15.95
CA ARG A 71 -10.35 -8.72 -17.35
C ARG A 71 -11.82 -9.00 -17.61
N TYR A 72 -12.44 -8.16 -18.42
CA TYR A 72 -13.83 -8.31 -18.80
C TYR A 72 -13.97 -9.19 -20.04
N THR A 73 -14.92 -10.12 -20.00
CA THR A 73 -15.32 -11.00 -21.10
C THR A 73 -16.80 -10.78 -21.45
N GLY A 74 -17.31 -11.43 -22.50
CA GLY A 74 -18.70 -11.25 -22.96
C GLY A 74 -18.81 -10.18 -24.04
N GLU A 75 -19.93 -9.47 -24.08
CA GLU A 75 -20.22 -8.48 -25.13
C GLU A 75 -19.38 -7.18 -24.99
N CYS A 76 -18.83 -6.94 -23.80
CA CYS A 76 -18.03 -5.76 -23.46
C CYS A 76 -16.63 -6.16 -22.97
N PRO A 77 -15.78 -6.73 -23.84
CA PRO A 77 -14.46 -7.17 -23.44
C PRO A 77 -13.54 -5.97 -23.18
N GLY A 78 -12.63 -6.12 -22.23
CA GLY A 78 -11.67 -5.06 -21.89
C GLY A 78 -10.86 -5.33 -20.64
N PHE A 79 -10.07 -4.34 -20.24
CA PHE A 79 -9.26 -4.38 -19.03
C PHE A 79 -9.45 -3.11 -18.21
N SER A 80 -9.54 -3.25 -16.90
CA SER A 80 -9.47 -2.11 -15.98
C SER A 80 -8.52 -2.41 -14.83
N LYS A 81 -8.06 -1.35 -14.20
CA LYS A 81 -7.20 -1.41 -13.03
C LYS A 81 -8.06 -1.15 -11.80
N GLY A 82 -7.86 -1.96 -10.78
CA GLY A 82 -8.46 -1.73 -9.48
C GLY A 82 -7.78 -0.61 -8.72
N ILE A 83 -8.41 -0.27 -7.61
CA ILE A 83 -7.93 0.74 -6.67
C ILE A 83 -7.95 0.14 -5.28
N VAL A 84 -6.90 0.41 -4.51
CA VAL A 84 -6.83 0.05 -3.09
C VAL A 84 -6.74 1.32 -2.26
N LYS A 85 -7.35 1.29 -1.08
CA LYS A 85 -7.34 2.39 -0.13
C LYS A 85 -6.26 2.11 0.93
N ALA A 86 -5.43 3.09 1.24
CA ALA A 86 -4.36 2.97 2.23
C ALA A 86 -4.20 4.26 3.05
N SER A 87 -3.65 4.15 4.25
CA SER A 87 -3.22 5.28 5.08
C SER A 87 -1.73 5.19 5.37
N PHE A 88 -1.03 6.31 5.37
CA PHE A 88 0.34 6.37 5.87
C PHE A 88 0.36 6.26 7.39
N THR A 89 1.33 5.54 7.94
CA THR A 89 1.56 5.42 9.38
C THR A 89 3.05 5.49 9.70
N SER A 90 3.38 6.05 10.88
CA SER A 90 4.73 6.07 11.45
C SER A 90 4.62 5.93 12.98
N THR A 91 5.28 4.93 13.55
CA THR A 91 5.29 4.72 15.01
C THR A 91 6.18 5.73 15.74
N ALA A 92 7.22 6.25 15.07
CA ALA A 92 8.07 7.30 15.62
C ALA A 92 7.36 8.66 15.66
N PHE A 93 6.58 8.98 14.62
CA PHE A 93 5.86 10.24 14.48
C PHE A 93 4.38 9.95 14.22
N PRO A 94 3.58 9.71 15.28
CA PRO A 94 2.15 9.44 15.14
C PRO A 94 1.37 10.68 14.66
N PRO A 95 0.10 10.52 14.25
CA PRO A 95 -0.76 11.66 13.93
C PRO A 95 -0.85 12.68 15.08
N SER A 96 -0.85 13.97 14.75
CA SER A 96 -0.99 15.05 15.73
C SER A 96 -1.50 16.32 15.06
N ARG A 97 -2.17 17.18 15.83
CA ARG A 97 -2.80 18.42 15.33
C ARG A 97 -1.87 19.19 14.39
N ASP A 98 -2.44 19.66 13.28
CA ASP A 98 -1.76 20.45 12.25
C ASP A 98 -0.61 19.71 11.52
N ARG A 99 -0.58 18.37 11.59
CA ARG A 99 0.32 17.54 10.78
C ARG A 99 -0.27 17.21 9.42
N ARG A 100 0.60 17.20 8.42
CA ARG A 100 0.37 16.65 7.08
C ARG A 100 1.51 15.72 6.72
N VAL A 101 1.23 14.76 5.85
CA VAL A 101 2.25 13.89 5.28
C VAL A 101 2.18 13.95 3.76
N ILE A 102 3.35 14.08 3.15
CA ILE A 102 3.54 13.91 1.72
C ILE A 102 4.29 12.59 1.52
N VAL A 103 3.72 11.66 0.76
CA VAL A 103 4.36 10.40 0.37
C VAL A 103 4.54 10.41 -1.15
N ARG A 104 5.75 10.14 -1.64
CA ARG A 104 6.06 10.19 -3.08
C ARG A 104 6.70 8.89 -3.53
N ASN A 105 6.27 8.38 -4.67
CA ASN A 105 6.85 7.18 -5.27
C ASN A 105 8.04 7.57 -6.15
N VAL A 106 9.24 7.36 -5.62
CA VAL A 106 10.52 7.71 -6.26
C VAL A 106 11.14 6.53 -7.01
N SER A 107 10.38 5.45 -7.19
CA SER A 107 10.85 4.26 -7.90
C SER A 107 11.39 4.57 -9.29
N ARG A 108 12.42 3.82 -9.69
CA ARG A 108 12.92 3.86 -11.07
C ARG A 108 11.80 3.51 -12.06
N GLY A 109 11.67 4.32 -13.12
CA GLY A 109 10.66 4.14 -14.16
C GLY A 109 9.33 4.86 -13.92
N MET A 110 9.16 5.51 -12.76
CA MET A 110 8.03 6.42 -12.54
C MET A 110 8.23 7.70 -13.36
N ALA A 111 7.21 8.09 -14.12
CA ALA A 111 7.26 9.30 -14.93
C ALA A 111 7.35 10.51 -14.01
N ARG A 112 8.21 11.45 -14.41
CA ARG A 112 8.29 12.71 -13.70
C ARG A 112 7.03 13.53 -13.95
N VAL A 113 6.45 14.07 -12.90
CA VAL A 113 5.25 14.90 -13.02
C VAL A 113 5.68 16.32 -13.31
N ASN A 114 5.42 16.78 -14.53
CA ASN A 114 5.49 18.20 -14.83
C ASN A 114 4.13 18.79 -14.45
N SER A 115 3.98 19.34 -13.24
CA SER A 115 2.71 19.92 -12.79
C SER A 115 2.44 21.25 -13.51
N TYR A 116 1.92 21.19 -14.75
CA TYR A 116 1.54 22.36 -15.54
C TYR A 116 0.03 22.64 -15.55
N ARG A 117 -0.73 22.15 -14.56
CA ARG A 117 -2.18 22.46 -14.49
C ARG A 117 -2.56 23.63 -13.58
N PHE A 118 -1.64 24.18 -12.79
CA PHE A 118 -1.88 25.40 -12.01
C PHE A 118 -0.61 26.25 -11.89
N PRO A 119 -0.59 27.50 -12.38
CA PRO A 119 0.49 28.43 -12.09
C PRO A 119 0.19 29.12 -10.75
N SER A 120 0.64 28.55 -9.65
CA SER A 120 0.90 29.33 -8.44
C SER A 120 1.91 28.58 -7.61
N THR A 121 3.13 29.13 -7.59
CA THR A 121 4.09 29.11 -6.48
C THR A 121 3.94 28.00 -5.45
N GLU A 122 4.99 27.20 -5.34
CA GLU A 122 5.29 26.27 -4.23
C GLU A 122 4.88 24.79 -4.47
N ARG A 123 5.91 23.95 -4.56
CA ARG A 123 5.91 22.47 -4.60
C ARG A 123 5.46 21.79 -5.89
N VAL A 124 6.29 21.90 -6.93
CA VAL A 124 6.30 20.90 -8.02
C VAL A 124 6.95 19.63 -7.50
N HIS A 125 6.16 18.58 -7.27
CA HIS A 125 6.69 17.26 -6.93
C HIS A 125 7.04 16.52 -8.21
N PRO A 126 8.31 16.16 -8.44
CA PRO A 126 8.73 15.58 -9.70
C PRO A 126 8.28 14.13 -9.86
N PHE A 127 7.59 13.52 -8.89
CA PHE A 127 7.15 12.12 -8.92
C PHE A 127 5.70 12.02 -8.42
N PRO A 128 4.96 10.95 -8.76
CA PRO A 128 3.61 10.76 -8.24
C PRO A 128 3.60 10.76 -6.72
N PHE A 129 2.68 11.53 -6.14
CA PHE A 129 2.64 11.76 -4.70
C PHE A 129 1.22 11.79 -4.16
N ALA A 130 1.10 11.58 -2.85
CA ALA A 130 -0.09 11.86 -2.06
C ALA A 130 0.26 12.88 -0.98
N ASP A 131 -0.54 13.94 -0.88
CA ASP A 131 -0.48 14.93 0.20
C ASP A 131 -1.76 14.81 1.02
N ARG A 132 -1.63 14.36 2.28
CA ARG A 132 -2.75 13.95 3.13
C ARG A 132 -2.69 14.58 4.50
N ASP A 133 -3.87 14.86 5.05
CA ASP A 133 -4.02 15.24 6.46
C ASP A 133 -3.45 14.11 7.34
N TYR A 134 -2.63 14.46 8.32
CA TYR A 134 -2.01 13.53 9.27
C TYR A 134 -2.29 13.97 10.71
N SER A 135 -3.43 14.64 10.93
CA SER A 135 -3.73 15.29 12.21
C SER A 135 -4.46 14.45 13.23
N ARG A 136 -5.06 13.33 12.82
CA ARG A 136 -6.02 12.56 13.63
C ARG A 136 -6.02 11.08 13.27
N GLY A 137 -6.59 10.27 14.16
CA GLY A 137 -6.74 8.82 13.95
C GLY A 137 -5.44 8.06 14.19
N ARG A 138 -5.33 6.89 13.54
CA ARG A 138 -4.15 6.01 13.64
C ARG A 138 -3.12 6.24 12.53
N GLY A 139 -3.51 6.90 11.45
CA GLY A 139 -2.69 7.16 10.28
C GLY A 139 -3.19 8.40 9.53
N SER A 140 -2.69 8.62 8.32
CA SER A 140 -3.15 9.72 7.48
C SER A 140 -4.60 9.55 7.01
N GLU A 141 -5.16 10.64 6.50
CA GLU A 141 -6.26 10.59 5.55
C GLU A 141 -5.97 9.54 4.47
N ILE A 142 -7.04 8.83 4.09
CA ILE A 142 -6.97 7.74 3.13
C ILE A 142 -6.51 8.25 1.77
N THR A 143 -5.58 7.51 1.19
CA THR A 143 -5.12 7.66 -0.18
C THR A 143 -5.60 6.49 -1.01
N GLU A 144 -6.01 6.78 -2.24
CA GLU A 144 -6.33 5.78 -3.25
C GLU A 144 -5.08 5.48 -4.09
N ILE A 145 -4.81 4.19 -4.29
CA ILE A 145 -3.60 3.69 -4.93
C ILE A 145 -4.01 2.81 -6.12
N THR A 146 -3.38 3.04 -7.27
CA THR A 146 -3.58 2.21 -8.46
C THR A 146 -2.27 2.01 -9.24
N ILE A 147 -2.28 1.01 -10.14
CA ILE A 147 -1.14 0.67 -10.97
C ILE A 147 -0.99 1.68 -12.12
N GLY A 148 0.21 2.20 -12.33
CA GLY A 148 0.48 3.09 -13.46
C GLY A 148 1.94 3.49 -13.55
N SER A 149 2.25 4.25 -14.59
CA SER A 149 3.59 4.77 -14.85
C SER A 149 3.68 6.30 -14.72
N GLY A 150 2.56 7.02 -14.62
CA GLY A 150 2.54 8.48 -14.50
C GLY A 150 1.42 8.95 -13.58
N HIS A 151 1.57 10.17 -13.05
CA HIS A 151 0.65 10.72 -12.05
C HIS A 151 -0.75 10.95 -12.63
N ASP A 152 -1.72 10.49 -11.86
CA ASP A 152 -3.14 10.70 -12.07
C ASP A 152 -3.64 11.41 -10.81
N GLY A 153 -4.19 12.62 -10.95
CA GLY A 153 -4.22 13.63 -9.89
C GLY A 153 -4.82 13.19 -8.56
N GLN A 154 -5.70 12.19 -8.56
CA GLN A 154 -6.35 11.66 -7.37
C GLN A 154 -5.59 10.49 -6.73
N PHE A 155 -4.76 9.78 -7.49
CA PHE A 155 -4.17 8.50 -7.10
C PHE A 155 -2.68 8.60 -6.79
N LEU A 156 -2.25 7.90 -5.75
CA LEU A 156 -0.85 7.55 -5.59
C LEU A 156 -0.53 6.39 -6.54
N ILE A 157 0.31 6.65 -7.53
CA ILE A 157 0.59 5.69 -8.59
C ILE A 157 1.75 4.79 -8.18
N VAL A 158 1.58 3.49 -8.42
CA VAL A 158 2.58 2.45 -8.12
C VAL A 158 2.81 1.52 -9.30
N ARG A 159 3.95 0.84 -9.31
CA ARG A 159 4.25 -0.25 -10.26
C ARG A 159 4.08 -1.60 -9.59
N GLN A 160 3.92 -2.65 -10.38
CA GLN A 160 4.01 -4.02 -9.86
C GLN A 160 5.43 -4.29 -9.34
N GLY A 161 5.52 -5.03 -8.23
CA GLY A 161 6.76 -5.35 -7.54
C GLY A 161 7.12 -4.34 -6.45
N GLU A 162 8.40 -4.26 -6.13
CA GLU A 162 8.91 -3.33 -5.11
C GLU A 162 8.79 -1.87 -5.57
N ASN A 163 8.37 -0.98 -4.67
CA ASN A 163 8.27 0.45 -4.89
C ASN A 163 9.01 1.20 -3.77
N ASP A 164 9.83 2.15 -4.15
CA ASP A 164 10.58 3.04 -3.25
C ASP A 164 9.78 4.32 -3.01
N PHE A 165 9.57 4.65 -1.74
CA PHE A 165 8.88 5.87 -1.33
C PHE A 165 9.79 6.74 -0.48
N ASP A 166 9.67 8.04 -0.68
CA ASP A 166 10.05 9.02 0.33
C ASP A 166 8.81 9.62 0.99
N TYR A 167 8.98 10.06 2.22
CA TYR A 167 7.93 10.74 2.95
C TYR A 167 8.46 11.98 3.67
N THR A 168 7.56 12.93 3.90
CA THR A 168 7.84 14.14 4.66
C THR A 168 6.63 14.44 5.53
N ILE A 169 6.83 14.51 6.85
CA ILE A 169 5.81 14.92 7.80
C ILE A 169 6.09 16.37 8.17
N THR A 170 5.08 17.22 8.00
CA THR A 170 5.14 18.63 8.38
C THR A 170 4.16 18.92 9.50
N GLU A 171 4.53 19.74 10.48
CA GLU A 171 3.66 20.30 11.50
C GLU A 171 3.68 21.82 11.38
N LYS A 172 2.52 22.45 11.18
CA LYS A 172 2.42 23.91 10.96
C LYS A 172 3.42 24.42 9.91
N ASN A 173 3.55 23.69 8.79
CA ASN A 173 4.48 23.93 7.68
C ASN A 173 5.99 23.76 7.99
N THR A 174 6.35 23.25 9.16
CA THR A 174 7.74 22.90 9.50
C THR A 174 7.94 21.40 9.35
N ILE A 175 9.01 20.95 8.71
CA ILE A 175 9.33 19.52 8.62
C ILE A 175 9.69 19.02 10.02
N VAL A 176 8.94 18.02 10.50
CA VAL A 176 9.17 17.38 11.80
C VAL A 176 9.77 15.97 11.65
N ASP A 177 9.56 15.33 10.50
CA ASP A 177 10.19 14.06 10.16
C ASP A 177 10.28 13.89 8.63
N GLN A 178 11.25 13.12 8.19
CA GLN A 178 11.40 12.72 6.79
C GLN A 178 12.19 11.42 6.70
N GLY A 179 11.87 10.59 5.72
CA GLY A 179 12.55 9.32 5.54
C GLY A 179 12.10 8.60 4.28
N THR A 180 12.43 7.33 4.23
CA THR A 180 12.12 6.45 3.10
C THR A 180 11.59 5.12 3.59
N PHE A 181 10.73 4.48 2.80
CA PHE A 181 10.30 3.11 3.01
C PHE A 181 10.02 2.43 1.67
N THR A 182 10.01 1.10 1.67
CA THR A 182 9.67 0.29 0.50
C THR A 182 8.33 -0.37 0.69
N ALA A 183 7.53 -0.48 -0.36
CA ALA A 183 6.33 -1.32 -0.37
C ALA A 183 6.30 -2.25 -1.57
N TYR A 184 5.83 -3.48 -1.35
CA TYR A 184 5.69 -4.49 -2.40
C TYR A 184 4.26 -4.54 -2.91
N VAL A 185 4.10 -4.47 -4.23
CA VAL A 185 2.80 -4.44 -4.89
C VAL A 185 2.62 -5.70 -5.73
N GLU A 186 1.61 -6.47 -5.37
CA GLU A 186 1.12 -7.62 -6.12
C GLU A 186 -0.13 -7.23 -6.91
N THR A 187 -0.36 -7.93 -8.01
CA THR A 187 -1.57 -7.77 -8.82
C THR A 187 -2.28 -9.10 -8.93
N THR A 188 -3.59 -9.12 -8.72
CA THR A 188 -4.44 -10.30 -8.93
C THR A 188 -5.32 -10.06 -10.14
N THR A 189 -5.49 -11.06 -11.01
CA THR A 189 -6.43 -10.93 -12.14
C THR A 189 -7.79 -11.46 -11.74
N ILE A 190 -8.82 -10.62 -11.87
CA ILE A 190 -10.22 -10.99 -11.68
C ILE A 190 -10.88 -11.02 -13.05
N VAL A 191 -11.51 -12.14 -13.40
CA VAL A 191 -12.26 -12.29 -14.64
C VAL A 191 -13.73 -12.08 -14.35
N GLU A 192 -14.34 -11.12 -15.03
CA GLU A 192 -15.76 -10.80 -14.88
C GLU A 192 -16.44 -10.80 -16.25
N GLU A 193 -17.63 -11.38 -16.34
CA GLU A 193 -18.45 -11.27 -17.54
C GLU A 193 -19.19 -9.93 -17.52
N LYS A 194 -19.05 -9.16 -18.59
CA LYS A 194 -19.68 -7.85 -18.75
C LYS A 194 -20.46 -7.83 -20.06
N ASN A 195 -21.77 -7.84 -19.93
CA ASN A 195 -22.70 -7.76 -21.04
C ASN A 195 -23.29 -6.35 -21.14
N LYS A 196 -23.85 -6.03 -22.31
CA LYS A 196 -24.48 -4.75 -22.50
C LYS A 196 -25.73 -4.66 -21.62
N VAL A 197 -26.04 -3.44 -21.20
CA VAL A 197 -27.26 -3.15 -20.45
C VAL A 197 -28.12 -2.17 -21.25
N PRO A 198 -29.45 -2.36 -21.27
CA PRO A 198 -30.35 -1.42 -21.92
C PRO A 198 -30.20 -0.05 -21.27
N THR A 199 -29.79 0.94 -22.06
CA THR A 199 -29.65 2.32 -21.61
C THR A 199 -30.59 3.18 -22.42
N THR A 200 -31.44 3.93 -21.71
CA THR A 200 -32.38 4.85 -22.33
C THR A 200 -31.74 6.22 -22.48
N LYS A 201 -31.61 6.71 -23.70
CA LYS A 201 -31.13 8.06 -23.98
C LYS A 201 -32.24 8.91 -24.60
N PRO A 202 -32.40 10.17 -24.16
CA PRO A 202 -33.33 11.08 -24.80
C PRO A 202 -32.81 11.46 -26.20
N VAL A 203 -33.60 11.19 -27.22
CA VAL A 203 -33.36 11.58 -28.60
C VAL A 203 -34.29 12.73 -28.95
N CYS A 204 -33.68 13.84 -29.33
CA CYS A 204 -34.42 15.02 -29.76
C CYS A 204 -34.64 14.91 -31.27
N LEU A 205 -35.89 15.03 -31.74
CA LEU A 205 -36.19 14.95 -33.17
C LEU A 205 -35.65 16.20 -33.87
N GLY A 206 -34.62 16.04 -34.71
CA GLY A 206 -33.99 17.15 -35.40
C GLY A 206 -33.20 16.72 -36.63
N ASN A 207 -33.90 16.28 -37.68
CA ASN A 207 -33.35 16.34 -39.03
C ASN A 207 -33.21 17.81 -39.45
N ARG A 208 -32.11 18.45 -39.05
CA ARG A 208 -31.47 19.51 -39.82
C ARG A 208 -30.04 19.68 -39.35
N ILE A 209 -29.14 19.18 -40.19
CA ILE A 209 -27.80 19.70 -40.38
C ILE A 209 -27.96 21.23 -40.40
N ASP A 210 -27.24 21.93 -39.51
CA ASP A 210 -27.20 23.40 -39.38
C ASP A 210 -28.25 24.08 -38.45
N ALA A 211 -28.36 23.69 -37.17
CA ALA A 211 -28.77 24.62 -36.09
C ALA A 211 -28.34 24.11 -34.70
N PRO A 212 -27.54 24.87 -33.91
CA PRO A 212 -27.06 24.42 -32.59
C PRO A 212 -28.08 24.54 -31.44
N TRP A 213 -29.37 24.73 -31.74
CA TRP A 213 -30.40 24.98 -30.72
C TRP A 213 -31.66 24.22 -31.07
N GLY A 214 -31.90 23.10 -30.38
CA GLY A 214 -33.16 22.37 -30.41
C GLY A 214 -34.34 23.27 -30.01
N ILE A 215 -35.57 22.85 -30.33
CA ILE A 215 -36.77 23.64 -30.04
C ILE A 215 -36.87 23.86 -28.52
N ILE A 216 -36.74 25.12 -28.12
CA ILE A 216 -36.84 25.59 -26.74
C ILE A 216 -38.32 25.88 -26.46
N ASN A 217 -38.91 25.26 -25.43
CA ASN A 217 -40.26 25.63 -24.99
C ASN A 217 -40.26 27.03 -24.35
N LEU A 218 -41.43 27.65 -24.10
CA LEU A 218 -41.56 29.00 -23.51
C LEU A 218 -40.78 29.23 -22.18
N LEU A 219 -40.27 28.16 -21.57
CA LEU A 219 -39.48 28.14 -20.32
C LEU A 219 -37.98 27.83 -20.51
N GLY A 220 -37.43 27.85 -21.74
CA GLY A 220 -35.98 27.65 -21.91
C GLY A 220 -35.51 26.19 -21.95
N ARG A 221 -36.41 25.19 -21.97
CA ARG A 221 -36.05 23.75 -21.97
C ARG A 221 -36.12 23.14 -23.36
N ILE A 222 -35.09 22.39 -23.73
CA ILE A 222 -35.07 21.52 -24.91
C ILE A 222 -36.06 20.38 -24.68
N ILE A 223 -37.00 20.22 -25.61
CA ILE A 223 -37.98 19.13 -25.59
C ILE A 223 -37.38 17.92 -26.32
N CYS A 224 -37.00 16.88 -25.59
CA CYS A 224 -36.58 15.61 -26.15
C CYS A 224 -37.61 14.57 -25.70
N ASP A 225 -38.63 14.35 -26.52
CA ASP A 225 -39.80 13.53 -26.17
C ASP A 225 -39.68 12.06 -26.60
N LYS A 226 -38.59 11.70 -27.29
CA LYS A 226 -38.34 10.31 -27.66
C LYS A 226 -37.22 9.73 -26.84
N GLU A 227 -37.48 8.57 -26.27
CA GLU A 227 -36.48 7.75 -25.62
C GLU A 227 -36.05 6.66 -26.60
N GLU A 228 -34.76 6.57 -26.89
CA GLU A 228 -34.19 5.45 -27.62
C GLU A 228 -33.50 4.53 -26.63
N VAL A 229 -33.84 3.25 -26.69
CA VAL A 229 -33.19 2.21 -25.89
C VAL A 229 -32.06 1.63 -26.73
N THR A 230 -30.83 1.82 -26.26
CA THR A 230 -29.63 1.27 -26.87
C THR A 230 -28.92 0.35 -25.89
N ASP A 231 -28.45 -0.79 -26.37
CA ASP A 231 -27.61 -1.69 -25.57
C ASP A 231 -26.18 -1.16 -25.53
N GLU A 232 -25.78 -0.64 -24.36
CA GLU A 232 -24.46 -0.05 -24.17
C GLU A 232 -23.65 -0.85 -23.15
N CYS A 233 -22.34 -0.85 -23.36
CA CYS A 233 -21.44 -1.37 -22.34
C CYS A 233 -21.48 -0.45 -21.12
N PRO A 234 -21.80 -0.97 -19.92
CA PRO A 234 -21.74 -0.15 -18.73
C PRO A 234 -20.34 0.45 -18.61
N SER A 235 -20.22 1.69 -18.13
CA SER A 235 -18.92 2.29 -17.84
C SER A 235 -18.09 1.33 -16.99
N TYR A 236 -16.79 1.24 -17.25
CA TYR A 236 -15.88 0.58 -16.30
C TYR A 236 -16.11 1.19 -14.93
N PRO A 237 -16.08 0.41 -13.83
CA PRO A 237 -16.30 0.98 -12.52
C PRO A 237 -15.39 2.19 -12.37
N ASP A 238 -16.01 3.36 -12.31
CA ASP A 238 -15.34 4.57 -11.88
C ASP A 238 -15.14 4.33 -10.39
N VAL A 239 -13.94 3.93 -10.00
CA VAL A 239 -13.64 3.50 -8.62
C VAL A 239 -13.53 4.72 -7.69
N THR A 240 -14.29 5.79 -7.99
CA THR A 240 -14.42 7.04 -7.25
C THR A 240 -15.73 7.07 -6.43
N ARG A 241 -15.97 6.02 -5.64
CA ARG A 241 -16.98 6.04 -4.57
C ARG A 241 -16.38 5.78 -3.18
#